data_AF-A0A0F9SY06-F1
#
_entry.id   AF-A0A0F9SY06-F1
#
_cell.length_a   1.000
_cell.length_b   1.000
_cell.length_c   1.000
_cell.angle_alpha   90.00
_cell.angle_beta   90.00
_cell.angle_gamma   90.00
#
_symmetry.space_group_name_H-M   'P 1'
#
loop_
_entity.id
_entity.type
_entity.pdbx_description
1 polymer ?
#
loop_
_entity_poly.entity_id
_entity_poly.type
_entity_poly.pdbx_seq_one_letter_code
_entity_poly.pdbx_strand_id
1 'polypeptide(L)'
;MEILHIFGYVSALIIGISLGLIGGGGSILAVPVLAYLFSINEKAATAYSLFIVGASALVGGWQQHLKGYVDWRTAIVFGIPAIIGVTIVRHYVVPAMPDVLFQIEHFQFTRRMAMFGLFAILMIPAAYSMLKKEKTVLKTDQVAYNYPLILLEGMLVGSITGLIGAGGGFLIIPALVILANVEMKVAVGTSLVIIAIKSLMGFFLGDALTMEIDWKFLVVFTSLSFIGIFIGSYLSNFFDGKKLKKGFGYFILVMAAFIFYMEFFK
;
A
#
# COMPACT_ATOMS: atom_id res chain seq x y z
N MET A 1 -18.59 14.32 -17.30
CA MET A 1 -18.60 13.12 -16.44
C MET A 1 -17.93 11.92 -17.12
N GLU A 2 -18.18 11.63 -18.41
CA GLU A 2 -17.58 10.46 -19.08
C GLU A 2 -16.04 10.45 -19.17
N ILE A 3 -15.42 11.60 -19.46
CA ILE A 3 -13.94 11.71 -19.56
C ILE A 3 -13.26 11.39 -18.22
N LEU A 4 -13.82 11.86 -17.10
CA LEU A 4 -13.32 11.58 -15.74
C LEU A 4 -13.41 10.08 -15.41
N HIS A 5 -14.48 9.39 -15.84
CA HIS A 5 -14.59 7.94 -15.67
C HIS A 5 -13.58 7.18 -16.54
N ILE A 6 -13.33 7.61 -17.77
CA ILE A 6 -12.32 7.00 -18.64
C ILE A 6 -10.93 7.14 -18.02
N PHE A 7 -10.55 8.34 -17.57
CA PHE A 7 -9.28 8.55 -16.84
C PHE A 7 -9.23 7.74 -15.55
N GLY A 8 -10.37 7.63 -14.85
CA GLY A 8 -10.54 6.77 -13.68
C GLY A 8 -10.24 5.31 -13.96
N TYR A 9 -10.77 4.73 -15.02
CA TYR A 9 -10.51 3.33 -15.37
C TYR A 9 -9.10 3.10 -15.91
N VAL A 10 -8.51 4.08 -16.62
CA VAL A 10 -7.09 4.03 -16.99
C VAL A 10 -6.20 4.02 -15.75
N SER A 11 -6.56 4.78 -14.71
CA SER A 11 -5.79 4.79 -13.46
C SER A 11 -5.82 3.43 -12.75
N ALA A 12 -6.88 2.63 -12.90
CA ALA A 12 -6.92 1.24 -12.42
C ALA A 12 -5.82 0.38 -13.04
N LEU A 13 -5.58 0.52 -14.35
CA LEU A 13 -4.47 -0.15 -15.04
C LEU A 13 -3.12 0.34 -14.50
N ILE A 14 -2.94 1.65 -14.30
CA ILE A 14 -1.70 2.22 -13.77
C ILE A 14 -1.42 1.73 -12.35
N ILE A 15 -2.45 1.64 -11.50
CA ILE A 15 -2.38 1.05 -10.16
C ILE A 15 -1.89 -0.39 -10.28
N GLY A 16 -2.54 -1.21 -11.12
CA GLY A 16 -2.15 -2.60 -11.36
C GLY A 16 -0.71 -2.74 -11.84
N ILE A 17 -0.30 -1.95 -12.85
CA ILE A 17 1.06 -1.94 -13.41
C ILE A 17 2.07 -1.58 -12.33
N SER A 18 1.83 -0.53 -11.56
CA SER A 18 2.70 -0.10 -10.47
C SER A 18 2.82 -1.16 -9.36
N LEU A 19 1.72 -1.88 -9.10
CA LEU A 19 1.68 -2.99 -8.15
C LEU A 19 2.43 -4.22 -8.66
N GLY A 20 2.31 -4.57 -9.93
CA GLY A 20 3.01 -5.70 -10.54
C GLY A 20 4.50 -5.43 -10.75
N LEU A 21 4.87 -4.19 -11.06
CA LEU A 21 6.26 -3.78 -11.21
C LEU A 21 6.99 -3.85 -9.86
N ILE A 22 6.43 -3.23 -8.82
CA ILE A 22 7.19 -2.90 -7.61
C ILE A 22 6.65 -3.64 -6.37
N GLY A 23 5.54 -4.36 -6.47
CA GLY A 23 4.88 -5.05 -5.34
C GLY A 23 4.04 -4.13 -4.45
N GLY A 24 4.47 -2.88 -4.28
CA GLY A 24 3.84 -1.91 -3.37
C GLY A 24 3.34 -0.61 -4.01
N GLY A 25 3.74 -0.29 -5.24
CA GLY A 25 3.54 1.04 -5.80
C GLY A 25 2.09 1.40 -6.15
N GLY A 26 1.30 0.43 -6.60
CA GLY A 26 -0.11 0.65 -6.89
C GLY A 26 -0.93 1.02 -5.65
N SER A 27 -0.49 0.54 -4.48
CA SER A 27 -1.17 0.82 -3.21
C SER A 27 -1.11 2.30 -2.80
N ILE A 28 -0.12 3.04 -3.30
CA ILE A 28 -0.02 4.48 -3.06
C ILE A 28 -1.03 5.26 -3.89
N LEU A 29 -1.27 4.81 -5.12
CA LEU A 29 -2.13 5.48 -6.08
C LEU A 29 -3.61 5.24 -5.81
N ALA A 30 -3.96 4.05 -5.31
CA ALA A 30 -5.34 3.64 -5.16
C ALA A 30 -6.17 4.63 -4.33
N VAL A 31 -5.71 5.01 -3.14
CA VAL A 31 -6.46 5.91 -2.25
C VAL A 31 -6.66 7.31 -2.86
N PRO A 32 -5.61 8.03 -3.32
CA PRO A 32 -5.79 9.34 -3.95
C PRO A 32 -6.62 9.31 -5.23
N VAL A 33 -6.47 8.27 -6.06
CA VAL A 33 -7.28 8.11 -7.28
C VAL A 33 -8.76 7.99 -6.92
N LEU A 34 -9.11 7.12 -5.97
CA LEU A 34 -10.50 6.93 -5.56
C LEU A 34 -11.07 8.20 -4.92
N ALA A 35 -10.30 8.87 -4.06
CA ALA A 35 -10.74 10.07 -3.35
C ALA A 35 -10.83 11.32 -4.25
N TYR A 36 -9.86 11.55 -5.13
CA TYR A 36 -9.77 12.78 -5.91
C TYR A 36 -10.35 12.66 -7.32
N LEU A 37 -10.26 11.50 -7.98
CA LEU A 37 -10.71 11.33 -9.36
C LEU A 37 -12.15 10.83 -9.44
N PHE A 38 -12.54 9.92 -8.53
CA PHE A 38 -13.92 9.43 -8.41
C PHE A 38 -14.74 10.17 -7.35
N SER A 39 -14.12 11.13 -6.64
CA SER A 39 -14.77 11.93 -5.58
C SER A 39 -15.44 11.07 -4.50
N ILE A 40 -14.89 9.88 -4.23
CA ILE A 40 -15.39 8.96 -3.20
C ILE A 40 -15.00 9.51 -1.82
N ASN A 41 -15.89 9.38 -0.83
CA ASN A 41 -15.59 9.72 0.56
C ASN A 41 -14.36 8.94 1.05
N GLU A 42 -13.55 9.55 1.92
CA GLU A 42 -12.31 8.97 2.45
C GLU A 42 -12.47 7.60 3.13
N LYS A 43 -13.57 7.36 3.87
CA LYS A 43 -13.82 6.04 4.47
C LYS A 43 -13.97 4.98 3.37
N ALA A 44 -14.82 5.24 2.39
CA ALA A 44 -15.06 4.32 1.28
C ALA A 44 -13.84 4.20 0.35
N ALA A 45 -13.13 5.29 0.04
CA ALA A 45 -11.95 5.28 -0.82
C ALA A 45 -10.83 4.42 -0.22
N THR A 46 -10.62 4.54 1.10
CA THR A 46 -9.60 3.76 1.81
C THR A 46 -10.00 2.29 1.94
N ALA A 47 -11.28 1.99 2.16
CA ALA A 47 -11.82 0.63 2.16
C ALA A 47 -11.79 -0.03 0.77
N TYR A 48 -12.12 0.70 -0.29
CA TYR A 48 -12.08 0.18 -1.65
C TYR A 48 -10.64 -0.09 -2.08
N SER A 49 -9.69 0.76 -1.67
CA SER A 49 -8.26 0.55 -1.88
C SER A 49 -7.76 -0.74 -1.22
N LEU A 50 -7.94 -0.92 0.10
CA LEU A 50 -8.38 -2.19 0.72
C LEU A 50 -8.45 -3.42 -0.20
N PHE A 51 -9.65 -3.55 -0.75
CA PHE A 51 -10.06 -4.66 -1.58
C PHE A 51 -9.32 -4.72 -2.91
N ILE A 52 -9.26 -3.60 -3.66
CA ILE A 52 -8.65 -3.54 -4.99
C ILE A 52 -7.18 -3.96 -4.93
N VAL A 53 -6.44 -3.38 -4.00
CA VAL A 53 -5.02 -3.65 -3.79
C VAL A 53 -4.81 -5.06 -3.24
N GLY A 54 -5.62 -5.49 -2.26
CA GLY A 54 -5.53 -6.83 -1.70
C GLY A 54 -5.77 -7.92 -2.74
N ALA A 55 -6.84 -7.79 -3.52
CA ALA A 55 -7.18 -8.73 -4.59
C ALA A 55 -6.13 -8.73 -5.70
N SER A 56 -5.64 -7.56 -6.11
CA SER A 56 -4.60 -7.47 -7.13
C SER A 56 -3.29 -8.09 -6.62
N ALA A 57 -2.90 -7.75 -5.40
CA ALA A 57 -1.71 -8.30 -4.77
C ALA A 57 -1.79 -9.82 -4.57
N LEU A 58 -2.98 -10.40 -4.41
CA LEU A 58 -3.15 -11.84 -4.35
C LEU A 58 -2.73 -12.50 -5.66
N VAL A 59 -3.19 -11.97 -6.80
CA VAL A 59 -2.81 -12.44 -8.13
C VAL A 59 -1.30 -12.27 -8.37
N GLY A 60 -0.75 -11.10 -8.02
CA GLY A 60 0.68 -10.82 -8.16
C GLY A 60 1.55 -11.70 -7.25
N GLY A 61 1.15 -11.86 -5.99
CA GLY A 61 1.82 -12.70 -5.00
C GLY A 61 1.81 -14.17 -5.41
N TRP A 62 0.70 -14.64 -5.98
CA TRP A 62 0.62 -15.98 -6.56
C TRP A 62 1.64 -16.17 -7.70
N GLN A 63 1.74 -15.22 -8.63
CA GLN A 63 2.74 -15.28 -9.71
C GLN A 63 4.17 -15.28 -9.16
N GLN A 64 4.47 -14.47 -8.15
CA GLN A 64 5.81 -14.42 -7.56
C GLN A 64 6.13 -15.67 -6.74
N HIS A 65 5.11 -16.30 -6.14
CA HIS A 65 5.25 -17.61 -5.51
C HIS A 65 5.67 -18.66 -6.53
N LEU A 66 5.01 -18.69 -7.71
CA LEU A 66 5.38 -19.61 -8.79
C LEU A 66 6.82 -19.41 -9.29
N LYS A 67 7.36 -18.17 -9.20
CA LYS A 67 8.76 -17.86 -9.54
C LYS A 67 9.76 -18.13 -8.39
N GLY A 68 9.30 -18.57 -7.22
CA GLY A 68 10.16 -18.82 -6.06
C GLY A 68 10.66 -17.56 -5.33
N TYR A 69 10.03 -16.40 -5.54
CA TYR A 69 10.42 -15.13 -4.91
C TYR A 69 9.63 -14.80 -3.64
N VAL A 70 9.05 -15.78 -2.97
CA VAL A 70 8.27 -15.58 -1.73
C VAL A 70 8.96 -16.28 -0.57
N ASP A 71 9.35 -15.50 0.42
CA ASP A 71 9.81 -15.99 1.71
C ASP A 71 8.61 -16.12 2.66
N TRP A 72 8.11 -17.35 2.81
CA TRP A 72 6.93 -17.64 3.63
C TRP A 72 7.15 -17.41 5.13
N ARG A 73 8.38 -17.60 5.62
CA ARG A 73 8.70 -17.36 7.03
C ARG A 73 8.52 -15.89 7.36
N THR A 74 9.10 -15.03 6.52
CA THR A 74 8.98 -13.58 6.62
C THR A 74 7.54 -13.14 6.42
N ALA A 75 6.83 -13.72 5.44
CA ALA A 75 5.42 -13.43 5.20
C ALA A 75 4.54 -13.69 6.43
N ILE A 76 4.76 -14.80 7.14
CA ILE A 76 3.99 -15.17 8.33
C ILE A 76 4.38 -14.30 9.53
N VAL A 77 5.68 -14.18 9.82
CA VAL A 77 6.18 -13.46 11.00
C VAL A 77 5.84 -11.97 10.93
N PHE A 78 5.94 -11.35 9.75
CA PHE A 78 5.54 -9.95 9.55
C PHE A 78 4.03 -9.81 9.32
N GLY A 79 3.42 -10.74 8.59
CA GLY A 79 2.03 -10.65 8.14
C GLY A 79 1.01 -10.78 9.27
N ILE A 80 1.20 -11.68 10.23
CA ILE A 80 0.26 -11.85 11.35
C ILE A 80 0.09 -10.55 12.16
N PRO A 81 1.16 -9.91 12.66
CA PRO A 81 1.05 -8.62 13.34
C PRO A 81 0.43 -7.53 12.46
N ALA A 82 0.75 -7.54 11.16
CA ALA A 82 0.18 -6.57 10.23
C ALA A 82 -1.33 -6.74 10.04
N ILE A 83 -1.83 -7.98 9.96
CA ILE A 83 -3.27 -8.29 9.90
C ILE A 83 -3.96 -7.80 11.18
N ILE A 84 -3.37 -8.08 12.35
CA ILE A 84 -3.91 -7.64 13.64
C ILE A 84 -3.99 -6.11 13.68
N GLY A 85 -2.90 -5.42 13.35
CA GLY A 85 -2.85 -3.95 13.33
C GLY A 85 -3.86 -3.34 12.37
N VAL A 86 -3.94 -3.84 11.13
CA VAL A 86 -4.94 -3.37 10.15
C VAL A 86 -6.36 -3.56 10.67
N THR A 87 -6.66 -4.75 11.20
CA THR A 87 -8.03 -5.10 11.63
C THR A 87 -8.45 -4.27 12.83
N ILE A 88 -7.57 -4.09 13.84
CA ILE A 88 -7.87 -3.24 15.01
C ILE A 88 -8.16 -1.81 14.56
N VAL A 89 -7.32 -1.24 13.70
CA VAL A 89 -7.51 0.14 13.24
C VAL A 89 -8.77 0.29 12.40
N ARG A 90 -9.06 -0.66 11.51
CA ARG A 90 -10.23 -0.62 10.64
C ARG A 90 -11.54 -0.82 11.39
N HIS A 91 -11.56 -1.71 12.36
CA HIS A 91 -12.77 -2.04 13.10
C HIS A 91 -13.05 -1.05 14.24
N TYR A 92 -12.02 -0.54 14.93
CA TYR A 92 -12.21 0.29 16.12
C TYR A 92 -11.80 1.75 15.92
N VAL A 93 -10.64 2.03 15.32
CA VAL A 93 -10.08 3.39 15.28
C VAL A 93 -10.73 4.25 14.20
N VAL A 94 -10.78 3.76 12.96
CA VAL A 94 -11.33 4.49 11.81
C VAL A 94 -12.80 4.87 12.03
N PRO A 95 -13.68 3.97 12.52
CA PRO A 95 -15.08 4.31 12.78
C PRO A 95 -15.25 5.29 13.94
N ALA A 96 -14.41 5.19 14.99
CA ALA A 96 -14.50 6.04 16.18
C ALA A 96 -13.95 7.47 15.99
N MET A 97 -13.14 7.72 14.95
CA MET A 97 -12.69 9.08 14.67
C MET A 97 -13.89 10.00 14.34
N PRO A 98 -13.91 11.26 14.80
CA PRO A 98 -14.86 12.27 14.34
C PRO A 98 -14.46 12.83 12.97
N ASP A 99 -15.38 13.50 12.26
CA ASP A 99 -15.10 14.10 10.95
C ASP A 99 -14.16 15.31 11.05
N VAL A 100 -14.31 16.10 12.11
CA VAL A 100 -13.38 17.17 12.49
C VAL A 100 -12.68 16.75 13.78
N LEU A 101 -11.34 16.68 13.74
CA LEU A 101 -10.54 16.24 14.87
C LEU A 101 -10.25 17.39 15.84
N PHE A 102 -9.92 18.56 15.32
CA PHE A 102 -9.77 19.79 16.09
C PHE A 102 -9.98 21.01 15.19
N GLN A 103 -10.41 22.10 15.81
CA GLN A 103 -10.64 23.39 15.15
C GLN A 103 -9.76 24.44 15.82
N ILE A 104 -8.93 25.12 15.02
CA ILE A 104 -8.11 26.24 15.48
C ILE A 104 -8.59 27.47 14.71
N GLU A 105 -9.34 28.35 15.39
CA GLU A 105 -9.96 29.55 14.81
C GLU A 105 -10.77 29.24 13.53
N HIS A 106 -10.23 29.60 12.36
CA HIS A 106 -10.84 29.40 11.03
C HIS A 106 -10.38 28.12 10.32
N PHE A 107 -9.44 27.37 10.90
CA PHE A 107 -8.90 26.15 10.30
C PHE A 107 -9.55 24.91 10.94
N GLN A 108 -10.27 24.13 10.12
CA GLN A 108 -10.83 22.84 10.53
C GLN A 108 -9.89 21.71 10.11
N PHE A 109 -9.30 21.02 11.07
CA PHE A 109 -8.49 19.84 10.77
C PHE A 109 -9.39 18.60 10.72
N THR A 110 -9.64 18.13 9.50
CA THR A 110 -10.56 17.01 9.26
C THR A 110 -9.86 15.65 9.36
N ARG A 111 -10.65 14.59 9.53
CA ARG A 111 -10.18 13.19 9.47
C ARG A 111 -9.44 12.91 8.16
N ARG A 112 -9.94 13.43 7.05
CA ARG A 112 -9.32 13.30 5.72
C ARG A 112 -7.92 13.89 5.74
N MET A 113 -7.77 15.12 6.23
CA MET A 113 -6.46 15.78 6.34
C MET A 113 -5.48 15.01 7.21
N ALA A 114 -5.95 14.40 8.30
CA ALA A 114 -5.13 13.55 9.13
C ALA A 114 -4.64 12.29 8.41
N MET A 115 -5.54 11.57 7.73
CA MET A 115 -5.21 10.31 7.05
C MET A 115 -4.27 10.55 5.86
N PHE A 116 -4.60 11.50 4.99
CA PHE A 116 -3.78 11.84 3.81
C PHE A 116 -2.50 12.58 4.18
N GLY A 117 -2.53 13.43 5.22
CA GLY A 117 -1.35 14.10 5.76
C GLY A 117 -0.37 13.11 6.39
N LEU A 118 -0.84 12.20 7.24
CA LEU A 118 -0.01 11.11 7.78
C LEU A 118 0.60 10.29 6.65
N PHE A 119 -0.20 9.98 5.63
CA PHE A 119 0.27 9.22 4.48
C PHE A 119 1.40 9.94 3.74
N ALA A 120 1.22 11.22 3.40
CA ALA A 120 2.25 12.03 2.74
C ALA A 120 3.53 12.14 3.58
N ILE A 121 3.40 12.33 4.90
CA ILE A 121 4.55 12.41 5.82
C ILE A 121 5.34 11.11 5.83
N LEU A 122 4.67 9.95 5.90
CA LEU A 122 5.33 8.64 5.95
C LEU A 122 5.94 8.20 4.62
N MET A 123 5.44 8.74 3.51
CA MET A 123 6.00 8.52 2.19
C MET A 123 7.39 9.14 2.03
N ILE A 124 7.70 10.26 2.70
CA ILE A 124 9.01 10.92 2.63
C ILE A 124 10.16 10.00 3.11
N PRO A 125 10.14 9.46 4.36
CA PRO A 125 11.20 8.58 4.83
C PRO A 125 11.24 7.26 4.05
N ALA A 126 10.07 6.72 3.65
CA ALA A 126 10.00 5.55 2.79
C ALA A 126 10.73 5.80 1.46
N ALA A 127 10.45 6.90 0.77
CA ALA A 127 11.12 7.24 -0.47
C ALA A 127 12.62 7.44 -0.30
N TYR A 128 13.03 8.17 0.74
CA TYR A 128 14.45 8.41 1.02
C TYR A 128 15.20 7.10 1.28
N SER A 129 14.57 6.17 2.01
CA SER A 129 15.13 4.84 2.26
C SER A 129 15.39 4.03 0.97
N MET A 130 14.57 4.25 -0.06
CA MET A 130 14.69 3.59 -1.35
C MET A 130 15.70 4.26 -2.28
N LEU A 131 15.84 5.58 -2.18
CA LEU A 131 16.81 6.38 -2.96
C LEU A 131 18.24 6.27 -2.40
N LYS A 132 18.38 5.96 -1.11
CA LYS A 132 19.68 5.78 -0.47
C LYS A 132 20.45 4.63 -1.14
N LYS A 133 21.73 4.86 -1.45
CA LYS A 133 22.63 3.83 -2.00
C LYS A 133 22.67 2.64 -1.03
N GLU A 134 22.47 1.44 -1.57
CA GLU A 134 22.67 0.21 -0.81
C GLU A 134 24.11 0.13 -0.33
N LYS A 135 24.28 -0.17 0.96
CA LYS A 135 25.52 -0.78 1.42
C LYS A 135 25.54 -2.18 0.83
N THR A 136 26.67 -2.59 0.24
CA THR A 136 26.85 -3.94 -0.28
C THR A 136 26.55 -4.93 0.85
N VAL A 137 25.43 -5.64 0.75
CA VAL A 137 25.06 -6.66 1.73
C VAL A 137 26.04 -7.81 1.52
N LEU A 138 26.95 -7.99 2.47
CA LEU A 138 27.71 -9.23 2.58
C LEU A 138 26.69 -10.34 2.86
N LYS A 139 26.69 -11.40 2.06
CA LYS A 139 25.90 -12.60 2.32
C LYS A 139 26.32 -13.14 3.69
N THR A 140 25.52 -12.86 4.72
CA THR A 140 25.65 -13.55 6.00
C THR A 140 24.67 -14.72 5.97
N ASP A 141 25.17 -15.94 6.11
CA ASP A 141 24.41 -17.19 6.04
C ASP A 141 23.39 -17.38 7.19
N GLN A 142 23.20 -16.37 8.04
CA GLN A 142 22.23 -16.39 9.13
C GLN A 142 21.46 -15.06 9.16
N VAL A 143 20.22 -15.10 8.68
CA VAL A 143 19.25 -14.03 8.94
C VAL A 143 18.90 -14.09 10.43
N ALA A 144 19.52 -13.20 11.22
CA ALA A 144 19.18 -13.05 12.63
C ALA A 144 17.81 -12.36 12.74
N TYR A 145 16.73 -13.14 12.79
CA TYR A 145 15.40 -12.62 12.99
C TYR A 145 15.27 -12.06 14.41
N ASN A 146 15.28 -10.73 14.55
CA ASN A 146 14.86 -10.09 15.78
C ASN A 146 13.33 -10.12 15.85
N TYR A 147 12.76 -11.26 16.24
CA TYR A 147 11.31 -11.49 16.25
C TYR A 147 10.53 -10.39 16.97
N PRO A 148 10.93 -9.90 18.17
CA PRO A 148 10.25 -8.78 18.81
C PRO A 148 10.17 -7.52 17.94
N LEU A 149 11.26 -7.19 17.25
CA LEU A 149 11.31 -6.01 16.38
C LEU A 149 10.39 -6.18 15.16
N ILE A 150 10.43 -7.34 14.51
CA ILE A 150 9.59 -7.65 13.34
C ILE A 150 8.10 -7.67 13.71
N LEU A 151 7.76 -8.19 14.90
CA LEU A 151 6.39 -8.18 15.41
C LEU A 151 5.89 -6.75 15.62
N LEU A 152 6.69 -5.90 16.27
CA LEU A 152 6.36 -4.50 16.50
C LEU A 152 6.21 -3.74 15.18
N GLU A 153 7.13 -3.93 14.24
CA GLU A 153 7.08 -3.31 12.92
C GLU A 153 5.86 -3.75 12.12
N GLY A 154 5.60 -5.05 12.07
CA GLY A 154 4.41 -5.59 11.41
C GLY A 154 3.14 -4.96 11.98
N MET A 155 3.04 -4.84 13.31
CA MET A 155 1.89 -4.22 13.97
C MET A 155 1.79 -2.72 13.66
N LEU A 156 2.89 -1.97 13.72
CA LEU A 156 2.92 -0.54 13.41
C LEU A 156 2.58 -0.28 11.94
N VAL A 157 3.25 -0.97 11.01
CA VAL A 157 2.99 -0.86 9.58
C VAL A 157 1.56 -1.29 9.28
N GLY A 158 1.07 -2.38 9.89
CA GLY A 158 -0.32 -2.82 9.79
C GLY A 158 -1.29 -1.73 10.24
N SER A 159 -1.07 -1.16 11.42
CA SER A 159 -1.95 -0.13 11.99
C SER A 159 -1.97 1.14 11.14
N ILE A 160 -0.80 1.62 10.72
CA ILE A 160 -0.64 2.79 9.86
C ILE A 160 -1.32 2.57 8.49
N THR A 161 -1.05 1.42 7.86
CA THR A 161 -1.61 1.10 6.54
C THR A 161 -3.10 0.80 6.61
N GLY A 162 -3.56 0.27 7.74
CA GLY A 162 -4.97 0.16 8.09
C GLY A 162 -5.62 1.53 8.19
N LEU A 163 -5.00 2.50 8.87
CA LEU A 163 -5.54 3.86 8.98
C LEU A 163 -5.66 4.49 7.60
N ILE A 164 -4.58 4.47 6.82
CA ILE A 164 -4.52 5.12 5.51
C ILE A 164 -5.34 4.37 4.44
N GLY A 165 -5.56 3.06 4.60
CA GLY A 165 -6.15 2.18 3.58
C GLY A 165 -5.29 2.00 2.33
N ALA A 166 -4.03 2.42 2.39
CA ALA A 166 -3.03 2.05 1.41
C ALA A 166 -2.58 0.62 1.72
N GLY A 167 -2.57 -0.28 0.74
CA GLY A 167 -2.05 -1.64 0.89
C GLY A 167 -0.64 -1.72 1.49
N GLY A 168 0.14 -0.63 1.50
CA GLY A 168 1.25 -0.46 2.44
C GLY A 168 2.59 -0.99 1.96
N GLY A 169 2.69 -1.40 0.69
CA GLY A 169 3.93 -1.94 0.16
C GLY A 169 5.09 -0.95 0.16
N PHE A 170 4.80 0.36 0.12
CA PHE A 170 5.82 1.40 0.27
C PHE A 170 6.47 1.46 1.66
N LEU A 171 5.81 0.92 2.70
CA LEU A 171 6.38 0.75 4.03
C LEU A 171 6.96 -0.65 4.23
N ILE A 172 6.26 -1.68 3.74
CA ILE A 172 6.68 -3.08 3.89
C ILE A 172 8.00 -3.34 3.16
N ILE A 173 8.15 -2.88 1.91
CA ILE A 173 9.34 -3.19 1.11
C ILE A 173 10.62 -2.63 1.75
N PRO A 174 10.68 -1.34 2.16
CA PRO A 174 11.84 -0.84 2.90
C PRO A 174 12.13 -1.60 4.19
N ALA A 175 11.10 -1.96 4.97
CA ALA A 175 11.27 -2.73 6.19
C ALA A 175 11.93 -4.09 5.88
N LEU A 176 11.42 -4.82 4.88
CA LEU A 176 11.97 -6.13 4.50
C LEU A 176 13.40 -6.03 3.94
N VAL A 177 13.69 -5.04 3.10
CA VAL A 177 15.00 -4.91 2.45
C VAL A 177 16.06 -4.40 3.43
N ILE A 178 15.73 -3.44 4.28
CA ILE A 178 16.72 -2.77 5.14
C ILE A 178 16.89 -3.51 6.47
N LEU A 179 15.80 -4.00 7.05
CA LEU A 179 15.78 -4.52 8.43
C LEU A 179 15.87 -6.05 8.44
N ALA A 180 15.10 -6.71 7.56
CA ALA A 180 15.18 -8.16 7.39
C ALA A 180 16.27 -8.60 6.39
N ASN A 181 16.96 -7.64 5.76
CA ASN A 181 18.07 -7.86 4.84
C ASN A 181 17.73 -8.82 3.66
N VAL A 182 16.47 -8.74 3.20
CA VAL A 182 15.94 -9.58 2.13
C VAL A 182 16.27 -8.97 0.77
N GLU A 183 16.65 -9.79 -0.21
CA GLU A 183 16.88 -9.33 -1.58
C GLU A 183 15.62 -8.65 -2.15
N MET A 184 15.79 -7.53 -2.87
CA MET A 184 14.67 -6.74 -3.40
C MET A 184 13.62 -7.56 -4.15
N LYS A 185 14.01 -8.53 -4.99
CA LYS A 185 13.06 -9.37 -5.72
C LYS A 185 12.20 -10.24 -4.80
N VAL A 186 12.83 -10.81 -3.77
CA VAL A 186 12.15 -11.61 -2.74
C VAL A 186 11.28 -10.70 -1.86
N ALA A 187 11.77 -9.52 -1.47
CA ALA A 187 11.00 -8.54 -0.70
C ALA A 187 9.73 -8.10 -1.45
N VAL A 188 9.82 -7.89 -2.77
CA VAL A 188 8.66 -7.58 -3.62
C VAL A 188 7.65 -8.73 -3.60
N GLY A 189 8.08 -9.97 -3.84
CA GLY A 189 7.19 -11.14 -3.82
C GLY A 189 6.55 -11.39 -2.45
N THR A 190 7.35 -11.39 -1.39
CA THR A 190 6.89 -11.53 0.00
C THR A 190 5.92 -10.41 0.39
N SER A 191 6.21 -9.16 0.02
CA SER A 191 5.34 -8.03 0.32
C SER A 191 3.98 -8.15 -0.36
N LEU A 192 3.91 -8.63 -1.60
CA LEU A 192 2.63 -8.86 -2.30
C LEU A 192 1.73 -9.83 -1.55
N VAL A 193 2.29 -10.93 -1.01
CA VAL A 193 1.53 -11.88 -0.20
C VAL A 193 1.05 -11.24 1.10
N ILE A 194 1.92 -10.51 1.80
CA ILE A 194 1.55 -9.78 3.03
C ILE A 194 0.43 -8.77 2.74
N ILE A 195 0.57 -7.97 1.68
CA ILE A 195 -0.40 -6.96 1.25
C ILE A 195 -1.73 -7.63 0.91
N ALA A 196 -1.71 -8.73 0.16
CA ALA A 196 -2.90 -9.47 -0.23
C ALA A 196 -3.71 -9.87 0.99
N ILE A 197 -3.09 -10.62 1.91
CA ILE A 197 -3.77 -11.18 3.06
C ILE A 197 -4.22 -10.07 4.00
N LYS A 198 -3.34 -9.13 4.38
CA LYS A 198 -3.69 -8.09 5.36
C LYS A 198 -4.75 -7.11 4.84
N SER A 199 -4.72 -6.79 3.54
CA SER A 199 -5.63 -5.80 2.97
C SER A 199 -7.01 -6.40 2.76
N LEU A 200 -7.09 -7.66 2.31
CA LEU A 200 -8.36 -8.39 2.23
C LEU A 200 -8.96 -8.63 3.63
N MET A 201 -8.15 -9.05 4.60
CA MET A 201 -8.62 -9.20 5.99
C MET A 201 -9.10 -7.86 6.57
N GLY A 202 -8.35 -6.77 6.37
CA GLY A 202 -8.75 -5.44 6.80
C GLY A 202 -10.08 -4.98 6.21
N PHE A 203 -10.26 -5.21 4.90
CA PHE A 203 -11.51 -4.90 4.22
C PHE A 203 -12.68 -5.75 4.73
N PHE A 204 -12.54 -7.07 4.74
CA PHE A 204 -13.65 -7.97 5.09
C PHE A 204 -14.01 -7.95 6.57
N LEU A 205 -13.03 -7.81 7.47
CA LEU A 205 -13.27 -7.85 8.92
C LEU A 205 -13.54 -6.46 9.53
N GLY A 206 -13.15 -5.39 8.85
CA GLY A 206 -13.33 -4.01 9.32
C GLY A 206 -14.40 -3.26 8.55
N ASP A 207 -14.18 -3.06 7.25
CA ASP A 207 -15.00 -2.15 6.45
C ASP A 207 -16.30 -2.82 5.97
N ALA A 208 -16.22 -4.02 5.38
CA ALA A 208 -17.35 -4.67 4.71
C ALA A 208 -18.52 -5.04 5.63
N LEU A 209 -18.28 -5.08 6.95
CA LEU A 209 -19.31 -5.33 7.95
C LEU A 209 -20.01 -4.04 8.41
N THR A 210 -19.43 -2.87 8.14
CA THR A 210 -19.86 -1.59 8.71
C THR A 210 -20.30 -0.56 7.67
N MET A 211 -20.01 -0.78 6.38
CA MET A 211 -20.36 0.15 5.30
C MET A 211 -21.06 -0.55 4.13
N GLU A 212 -21.89 0.21 3.41
CA GLU A 212 -22.43 -0.23 2.12
C GLU A 212 -21.35 -0.17 1.04
N ILE A 213 -21.23 -1.26 0.28
CA ILE A 213 -20.17 -1.43 -0.73
C ILE A 213 -20.80 -1.46 -2.13
N ASP A 214 -20.30 -0.59 -3.01
CA ASP A 214 -20.55 -0.67 -4.45
C ASP A 214 -19.68 -1.78 -5.07
N TRP A 215 -20.21 -3.00 -5.02
CA TRP A 215 -19.57 -4.18 -5.58
C TRP A 215 -19.38 -4.11 -7.10
N LYS A 216 -20.26 -3.40 -7.80
CA LYS A 216 -20.16 -3.26 -9.26
C LYS A 216 -18.93 -2.43 -9.61
N PHE A 217 -18.75 -1.29 -8.94
CA PHE A 217 -17.55 -0.47 -9.10
C PHE A 217 -16.29 -1.26 -8.73
N LEU A 218 -16.28 -1.92 -7.55
CA LEU A 218 -15.11 -2.67 -7.09
C LEU A 218 -14.68 -3.77 -8.05
N VAL A 219 -15.61 -4.57 -8.55
CA VAL A 219 -15.29 -5.68 -9.46
C VAL A 219 -14.74 -5.17 -10.78
N VAL A 220 -15.35 -4.13 -11.36
CA VAL A 220 -14.88 -3.53 -12.63
C VAL A 220 -13.47 -2.95 -12.45
N PHE A 221 -13.28 -2.13 -11.41
CA PHE A 221 -11.99 -1.49 -11.14
C PHE A 221 -10.89 -2.52 -10.84
N THR A 222 -11.20 -3.54 -10.04
CA THR A 222 -10.26 -4.61 -9.68
C THR A 222 -9.89 -5.45 -10.92
N SER A 223 -10.84 -5.75 -11.80
CA SER A 223 -10.57 -6.50 -13.03
C SER A 223 -9.58 -5.77 -13.95
N LEU A 224 -9.71 -4.44 -14.06
CA LEU A 224 -8.73 -3.63 -14.80
C LEU A 224 -7.36 -3.62 -14.10
N SER A 225 -7.34 -3.52 -12.78
CA SER A 225 -6.09 -3.62 -12.01
C SER A 225 -5.41 -4.98 -12.19
N PHE A 226 -6.17 -6.08 -12.35
CA PHE A 226 -5.59 -7.39 -12.66
C PHE A 226 -4.88 -7.38 -14.02
N ILE A 227 -5.47 -6.79 -15.06
CA ILE A 227 -4.79 -6.67 -16.36
C ILE A 227 -3.49 -5.88 -16.19
N GLY A 228 -3.53 -4.79 -15.42
CA GLY A 228 -2.35 -3.99 -15.11
C GLY A 228 -1.28 -4.81 -14.38
N ILE A 229 -1.65 -5.69 -13.44
CA ILE A 229 -0.66 -6.47 -12.68
C ILE A 229 0.10 -7.47 -13.54
N PHE A 230 -0.56 -8.10 -14.52
CA PHE A 230 0.12 -8.99 -15.47
C PHE A 230 1.14 -8.21 -16.30
N ILE A 231 0.75 -7.04 -16.82
CA ILE A 231 1.64 -6.15 -17.57
C ILE A 231 2.82 -5.71 -16.70
N GLY A 232 2.55 -5.26 -15.47
CA GLY A 232 3.59 -4.80 -14.54
C GLY A 232 4.56 -5.91 -14.14
N SER A 233 4.03 -7.10 -13.82
CA SER A 233 4.82 -8.29 -13.47
C SER A 233 5.71 -8.74 -14.64
N TYR A 234 5.19 -8.68 -15.87
CA TYR A 234 5.99 -8.95 -17.06
C TYR A 234 7.12 -7.92 -17.24
N LEU A 235 6.78 -6.63 -17.19
CA LEU A 235 7.74 -5.53 -17.31
C LEU A 235 8.82 -5.57 -16.23
N SER A 236 8.48 -6.02 -15.01
CA SER A 236 9.42 -6.08 -13.88
C SER A 236 10.66 -6.92 -14.18
N ASN A 237 10.55 -7.93 -15.06
CA ASN A 237 11.65 -8.80 -15.43
C ASN A 237 12.68 -8.10 -16.34
N PHE A 238 12.30 -7.00 -17.01
CA PHE A 238 13.16 -6.25 -17.92
C PHE A 238 13.94 -5.11 -17.23
N PHE A 239 13.57 -4.76 -15.99
CA PHE A 239 14.23 -3.69 -15.25
C PHE A 239 15.14 -4.25 -14.15
N ASP A 240 16.36 -3.72 -14.07
CA ASP A 240 17.25 -3.99 -12.95
C ASP A 240 16.60 -3.55 -11.63
N GLY A 241 16.69 -4.38 -10.59
CA GLY A 241 16.10 -4.07 -9.27
C GLY A 241 16.55 -2.72 -8.71
N LYS A 242 17.79 -2.29 -9.00
CA LYS A 242 18.32 -0.97 -8.62
C LYS A 242 17.61 0.20 -9.32
N LYS A 243 17.30 0.05 -10.62
CA LYS A 243 16.58 1.08 -11.39
C LYS A 243 15.14 1.18 -10.92
N LEU A 244 14.51 0.03 -10.70
CA LEU A 244 13.13 -0.06 -10.21
C LEU A 244 12.98 0.56 -8.82
N LYS A 245 13.90 0.25 -7.90
CA LYS A 245 13.96 0.83 -6.55
C LYS A 245 14.09 2.36 -6.61
N LYS A 246 15.00 2.89 -7.43
CA LYS A 246 15.19 4.34 -7.59
C LYS A 246 13.96 5.03 -8.20
N GLY A 247 13.41 4.47 -9.29
CA GLY A 247 12.22 5.00 -9.94
C GLY A 247 11.05 5.09 -8.98
N PHE A 248 10.85 4.04 -8.16
CA PHE A 248 9.82 4.04 -7.14
C PHE A 248 10.06 5.08 -6.05
N GLY A 249 11.29 5.23 -5.56
CA GLY A 249 11.63 6.27 -4.58
C GLY A 249 11.25 7.68 -5.06
N TYR A 250 11.59 8.04 -6.30
CA TYR A 250 11.18 9.33 -6.88
C TYR A 250 9.66 9.44 -7.02
N PHE A 251 9.01 8.36 -7.46
CA PHE A 251 7.56 8.31 -7.59
C PHE A 251 6.84 8.53 -6.26
N ILE A 252 7.31 7.90 -5.17
CA ILE A 252 6.78 8.13 -3.81
C ILE A 252 6.94 9.60 -3.42
N LEU A 253 8.09 10.24 -3.66
CA LEU A 253 8.28 11.66 -3.32
C LEU A 253 7.30 12.57 -4.06
N VAL A 254 7.12 12.35 -5.37
CA VAL A 254 6.18 13.13 -6.17
C VAL A 254 4.76 12.99 -5.64
N MET A 255 4.34 11.77 -5.33
CA MET A 255 3.02 11.52 -4.77
C MET A 255 2.83 12.11 -3.37
N ALA A 256 3.86 12.08 -2.53
CA ALA A 256 3.82 12.71 -1.21
C ALA A 256 3.59 14.22 -1.32
N ALA A 257 4.35 14.89 -2.20
CA ALA A 257 4.19 16.33 -2.46
C ALA A 257 2.81 16.66 -3.05
N PHE A 258 2.31 15.84 -3.98
CA PHE A 258 1.00 16.00 -4.59
C PHE A 258 -0.14 15.89 -3.56
N ILE A 259 -0.14 14.84 -2.73
CA ILE A 259 -1.16 14.63 -1.70
C ILE A 259 -1.11 15.78 -0.68
N PHE A 260 0.08 16.17 -0.23
CA PHE A 260 0.23 17.26 0.72
C PHE A 260 -0.31 18.59 0.17
N TYR A 261 -0.02 18.90 -1.10
CA TYR A 261 -0.55 20.09 -1.75
C TYR A 261 -2.08 20.06 -1.86
N MET A 262 -2.63 18.94 -2.33
CA MET A 262 -4.08 18.78 -2.53
C MET A 262 -4.89 18.86 -1.23
N GLU A 263 -4.29 18.49 -0.09
CA GLU A 263 -5.01 18.39 1.18
C GLU A 263 -4.86 19.62 2.07
N PHE A 264 -3.73 20.34 1.99
CA PHE A 264 -3.45 21.48 2.87
C PHE A 264 -3.50 22.84 2.19
N PHE A 265 -3.44 22.91 0.85
CA PHE A 265 -3.37 24.16 0.11
C PHE A 265 -4.55 24.38 -0.86
N LYS A 266 -5.37 23.36 -1.09
CA LYS A 266 -6.53 23.40 -1.98
C LYS A 266 -7.80 23.09 -1.21
#